data_AF-A0A9E4PCK3-F1
#
_entry.id   AF-A0A9E4PCK3-F1
#
_cell.length_a   1.000
_cell.length_b   1.000
_cell.length_c   1.000
_cell.angle_alpha   90.00
_cell.angle_beta   90.00
_cell.angle_gamma   90.00
#
_symmetry.space_group_name_H-M   'P 1'
#
loop_
_entity.id
_entity.type
_entity.pdbx_description
1 polymer ?
#
loop_
_entity_poly.entity_id
_entity_poly.type
_entity_poly.pdbx_seq_one_letter_code
_entity_poly.pdbx_strand_id
1 'polypeptide(L)'
;MIAAVVAACGSPRPASLSPREATGVERSPGPGLGDSKGMLPEVNLLELGGAIVSAGSSTVFPLTERMAERFIDEGYAGQLTIDSIGSGAGFERLCVAGEIDISNASRPIKESELKSCQEIGREPIEFRVGTDALAVAMSRENDFVDNLTLEQLAQVFSTADTWAAVDPSWPRPTRL
;
A
#
# COMPACT_ATOMS: atom_id res chain seq x y z
N MET A 1 8.08 4.59 1.65
CA MET A 1 7.07 5.26 0.79
C MET A 1 5.96 4.25 0.58
N ILE A 2 4.74 4.50 1.07
CA ILE A 2 3.68 3.50 0.93
C ILE A 2 2.95 3.72 -0.39
N ALA A 3 3.09 2.78 -1.32
CA ALA A 3 2.51 2.79 -2.65
C ALA A 3 1.47 1.66 -2.76
N ALA A 4 0.25 1.97 -3.21
CA ALA A 4 -0.78 0.98 -3.55
C ALA A 4 -1.07 1.10 -5.05
N VAL A 5 -1.18 -0.04 -5.74
CA VAL A 5 -1.33 -0.08 -7.19
C VAL A 5 -2.59 -0.85 -7.59
N VAL A 6 -3.44 -0.28 -8.46
CA VAL A 6 -4.70 -0.90 -8.93
C VAL A 6 -4.67 -1.05 -10.45
N ALA A 7 -5.18 -2.17 -10.98
CA ALA A 7 -5.43 -2.40 -12.41
C ALA A 7 -6.87 -2.90 -12.62
N ALA A 8 -7.61 -2.34 -13.59
CA ALA A 8 -9.00 -2.70 -13.88
C ALA A 8 -9.24 -2.95 -15.38
N CYS A 9 -9.95 -4.03 -15.74
CA CYS A 9 -10.43 -4.31 -17.09
C CYS A 9 -11.89 -4.81 -17.07
N GLY A 10 -12.80 -4.17 -17.83
CA GLY A 10 -14.11 -4.75 -18.16
C GLY A 10 -15.13 -3.78 -18.78
N SER A 11 -15.44 -3.97 -20.07
CA SER A 11 -16.49 -3.24 -20.82
C SER A 11 -17.84 -4.00 -20.82
N PRO A 12 -19.00 -3.34 -21.05
CA PRO A 12 -20.31 -3.80 -20.59
C PRO A 12 -21.18 -4.49 -21.66
N ARG A 13 -22.17 -5.30 -21.22
CA ARG A 13 -23.26 -5.81 -22.08
C ARG A 13 -24.63 -5.54 -21.40
N PRO A 14 -25.68 -5.10 -22.13
CA PRO A 14 -26.92 -4.63 -21.53
C PRO A 14 -28.03 -5.70 -21.57
N ALA A 15 -28.90 -5.70 -20.55
CA ALA A 15 -30.31 -6.08 -20.74
C ALA A 15 -31.20 -5.43 -19.67
N SER A 16 -32.21 -4.73 -20.19
CA SER A 16 -33.32 -4.05 -19.53
C SER A 16 -34.12 -4.92 -18.56
N LEU A 17 -34.72 -4.31 -17.54
CA LEU A 17 -36.16 -4.42 -17.21
C LEU A 17 -36.56 -3.29 -16.23
N SER A 18 -37.71 -2.68 -16.50
CA SER A 18 -38.30 -1.51 -15.82
C SER A 18 -38.96 -1.83 -14.46
N PRO A 19 -39.27 -0.80 -13.62
CA PRO A 19 -39.24 -0.88 -12.16
C PRO A 19 -40.60 -0.93 -11.45
N ARG A 20 -40.59 -1.25 -10.15
CA ARG A 20 -41.67 -0.98 -9.18
C ARG A 20 -41.15 -0.10 -8.04
N GLU A 21 -41.68 1.12 -7.97
CA GLU A 21 -41.65 2.11 -6.87
C GLU A 21 -42.35 1.60 -5.57
N ALA A 22 -42.17 2.14 -4.36
CA ALA A 22 -41.33 3.21 -3.80
C ALA A 22 -41.43 3.21 -2.25
N THR A 23 -40.47 3.86 -1.58
CA THR A 23 -40.59 4.84 -0.46
C THR A 23 -39.30 4.77 0.38
N GLY A 24 -38.58 5.83 0.73
CA GLY A 24 -38.69 7.27 0.51
C GLY A 24 -37.76 7.95 1.52
N VAL A 25 -36.63 8.51 1.06
CA VAL A 25 -35.87 9.52 1.80
C VAL A 25 -35.47 10.60 0.80
N GLU A 26 -36.16 11.72 0.89
CA GLU A 26 -35.95 12.90 0.06
C GLU A 26 -34.67 13.62 0.53
N ARG A 27 -33.62 13.63 -0.30
CA ARG A 27 -32.54 14.62 -0.19
C ARG A 27 -32.69 15.60 -1.34
N SER A 28 -32.91 16.86 -0.96
CA SER A 28 -33.05 18.02 -1.84
C SER A 28 -31.88 18.11 -2.84
N PRO A 29 -32.11 18.44 -4.13
CA PRO A 29 -31.02 18.64 -5.08
C PRO A 29 -30.31 19.97 -4.78
N GLY A 30 -29.03 19.89 -4.46
CA GLY A 30 -28.12 21.04 -4.57
C GLY A 30 -27.88 21.41 -6.04
N PRO A 31 -27.53 22.67 -6.34
CA PRO A 31 -27.44 23.14 -7.72
C PRO A 31 -26.35 22.37 -8.47
N GLY A 32 -26.69 21.91 -9.68
CA GLY A 32 -25.75 21.28 -10.60
C GLY A 32 -24.58 22.22 -10.89
N LEU A 33 -23.37 21.75 -10.56
CA LEU A 33 -22.13 22.31 -11.07
C LEU A 33 -21.56 21.33 -12.10
N GLY A 34 -21.31 21.86 -13.29
CA GLY A 34 -20.82 21.14 -14.46
C GLY A 34 -19.45 20.51 -14.30
N ASP A 35 -19.16 19.61 -15.24
CA ASP A 35 -17.86 19.08 -15.64
C ASP A 35 -16.80 19.00 -14.53
N SER A 36 -16.98 18.04 -13.62
CA SER A 36 -15.94 17.58 -12.71
C SER A 36 -14.92 16.72 -13.48
N LYS A 37 -14.16 17.32 -14.40
CA LYS A 37 -12.98 16.68 -15.00
C LYS A 37 -11.94 16.44 -13.89
N GLY A 38 -12.03 15.29 -13.21
CA GLY A 38 -11.04 14.85 -12.22
C GLY A 38 -11.60 14.28 -10.92
N MET A 39 -12.92 14.29 -10.70
CA MET A 39 -13.51 13.59 -9.55
C MET A 39 -13.87 12.16 -9.98
N LEU A 40 -13.37 11.15 -9.27
CA LEU A 40 -13.83 9.78 -9.45
C LEU A 40 -15.34 9.73 -9.11
N PRO A 41 -16.13 8.92 -9.84
CA PRO A 41 -17.56 8.81 -9.55
C PRO A 41 -17.78 8.33 -8.11
N GLU A 42 -18.88 8.79 -7.51
CA GLU A 42 -19.30 8.28 -6.21
C GLU A 42 -19.61 6.78 -6.33
N VAL A 43 -19.03 5.98 -5.43
CA VAL A 43 -19.10 4.52 -5.48
C VAL A 43 -20.13 4.04 -4.47
N ASN A 44 -21.16 3.32 -4.93
CA ASN A 44 -22.11 2.64 -4.06
C ASN A 44 -21.55 1.26 -3.65
N LEU A 45 -21.03 1.16 -2.43
CA LEU A 45 -20.38 -0.06 -1.93
C LEU A 45 -21.31 -1.28 -1.85
N LEU A 46 -22.61 -1.05 -1.63
CA LEU A 46 -23.63 -2.11 -1.55
C LEU A 46 -23.85 -2.81 -2.89
N GLU A 47 -23.54 -2.14 -3.99
CA GLU A 47 -23.65 -2.69 -5.35
C GLU A 47 -22.34 -3.34 -5.83
N LEU A 48 -21.25 -3.20 -5.05
CA LEU A 48 -19.98 -3.81 -5.36
C LEU A 48 -19.87 -5.22 -4.76
N GLY A 49 -19.31 -6.14 -5.55
CA GLY A 49 -19.02 -7.51 -5.15
C GLY A 49 -17.82 -8.07 -5.90
N GLY A 50 -17.61 -9.37 -5.79
CA GLY A 50 -16.43 -10.05 -6.35
C GLY A 50 -15.34 -10.29 -5.32
N ALA A 51 -14.21 -10.83 -5.77
CA ALA A 51 -13.03 -11.00 -4.94
C ALA A 51 -12.02 -9.89 -5.26
N ILE A 52 -11.45 -9.27 -4.22
CA ILE A 52 -10.29 -8.40 -4.33
C ILE A 52 -9.16 -9.05 -3.56
N VAL A 53 -8.05 -9.28 -4.24
CA VAL A 53 -6.85 -9.89 -3.68
C VAL A 53 -5.75 -8.84 -3.62
N SER A 54 -5.26 -8.59 -2.41
CA SER A 54 -4.10 -7.74 -2.16
C SER A 54 -2.95 -8.56 -1.59
N ALA A 55 -1.72 -8.29 -2.03
CA ALA A 55 -0.54 -8.90 -1.45
C ALA A 55 0.69 -8.00 -1.54
N GLY A 56 1.58 -8.08 -0.55
CA GLY A 56 2.83 -7.33 -0.59
C GLY A 56 3.42 -7.00 0.78
N SER A 57 3.77 -5.74 1.00
CA SER A 57 4.62 -5.27 2.09
C SER A 57 4.10 -5.63 3.48
N SER A 58 4.96 -6.26 4.30
CA SER A 58 4.68 -6.51 5.72
C SER A 58 4.55 -5.24 6.56
N THR A 59 5.18 -4.13 6.16
CA THR A 59 5.05 -2.86 6.88
C THR A 59 3.76 -2.11 6.54
N VAL A 60 3.14 -2.43 5.40
CA VAL A 60 1.89 -1.81 4.95
C VAL A 60 0.69 -2.68 5.29
N PHE A 61 0.92 -3.98 5.47
CA PHE A 61 -0.09 -4.97 5.80
C PHE A 61 -1.04 -4.54 6.93
N PRO A 62 -0.58 -4.06 8.11
CA PRO A 62 -1.49 -3.65 9.17
C PRO A 62 -2.41 -2.48 8.77
N LEU A 63 -1.91 -1.55 7.94
CA LEU A 63 -2.73 -0.47 7.40
C LEU A 63 -3.76 -1.02 6.41
N THR A 64 -3.35 -1.92 5.51
CA THR A 64 -4.25 -2.55 4.53
C THR A 64 -5.36 -3.34 5.21
N GLU A 65 -5.06 -4.10 6.27
CA GLU A 65 -6.09 -4.81 7.06
C GLU A 65 -7.12 -3.85 7.64
N ARG A 66 -6.68 -2.75 8.28
CA ARG A 66 -7.59 -1.74 8.83
C ARG A 66 -8.45 -1.06 7.78
N MET A 67 -7.91 -0.84 6.58
CA MET A 67 -8.68 -0.28 5.48
C MET A 67 -9.70 -1.28 4.93
N ALA A 68 -9.36 -2.56 4.87
CA ALA A 68 -10.30 -3.60 4.46
C ALA A 68 -11.44 -3.80 5.47
N GLU A 69 -11.14 -3.77 6.78
CA GLU A 69 -12.17 -3.77 7.83
C GLU A 69 -13.16 -2.62 7.62
N ARG A 70 -12.66 -1.39 7.44
CA ARG A 70 -13.51 -0.21 7.15
C ARG A 70 -14.31 -0.36 5.86
N PHE A 71 -13.70 -0.87 4.80
CA PHE A 71 -14.37 -1.05 3.51
C PHE A 71 -15.54 -2.03 3.60
N ILE A 72 -15.40 -3.09 4.41
CA ILE A 72 -16.48 -4.03 4.72
C ILE A 72 -17.56 -3.35 5.57
N ASP A 73 -17.17 -2.64 6.63
CA ASP A 73 -18.10 -1.94 7.53
C ASP A 73 -18.94 -0.89 6.81
N GLU A 74 -18.39 -0.26 5.77
CA GLU A 74 -19.09 0.72 4.92
C GLU A 74 -20.02 0.07 3.87
N GLY A 75 -20.02 -1.27 3.77
CA GLY A 75 -21.04 -2.03 3.04
C GLY A 75 -20.52 -2.90 1.88
N TYR A 76 -19.21 -3.05 1.70
CA TYR A 76 -18.69 -3.97 0.67
C TYR A 76 -19.07 -5.42 0.98
N ALA A 77 -19.76 -6.07 0.04
CA ALA A 77 -20.30 -7.42 0.21
C ALA A 77 -19.43 -8.54 -0.41
N GLY A 78 -18.29 -8.18 -1.01
CA GLY A 78 -17.39 -9.11 -1.68
C GLY A 78 -16.39 -9.80 -0.74
N GLN A 79 -15.47 -10.55 -1.35
CA GLN A 79 -14.37 -11.23 -0.64
C GLN A 79 -13.10 -10.39 -0.71
N LEU A 80 -12.49 -10.13 0.44
CA LEU A 80 -11.18 -9.48 0.53
C LEU A 80 -10.15 -10.50 1.01
N THR A 81 -9.05 -10.64 0.29
CA THR A 81 -7.87 -11.42 0.72
C THR A 81 -6.68 -10.48 0.80
N ILE A 82 -5.93 -10.54 1.90
CA ILE A 82 -4.73 -9.72 2.10
C ILE A 82 -3.59 -10.63 2.55
N ASP A 83 -2.51 -10.67 1.78
CA ASP A 83 -1.32 -11.46 2.08
C ASP A 83 -0.10 -10.57 2.38
N SER A 84 0.60 -10.84 3.48
CA SER A 84 1.91 -10.24 3.79
C SER A 84 3.05 -11.10 3.26
N ILE A 85 3.62 -10.73 2.10
CA ILE A 85 4.69 -11.50 1.41
C ILE A 85 5.93 -10.67 1.06
N GLY A 86 5.95 -9.39 1.40
CA GLY A 86 6.98 -8.42 1.01
C GLY A 86 6.71 -7.75 -0.35
N SER A 87 7.17 -6.51 -0.53
CA SER A 87 6.84 -5.72 -1.73
C SER A 87 7.33 -6.34 -3.03
N GLY A 88 8.51 -6.99 -3.03
CA GLY A 88 9.03 -7.66 -4.22
C GLY A 88 8.12 -8.79 -4.69
N ALA A 89 7.77 -9.71 -3.78
CA ALA A 89 6.86 -10.81 -4.09
C ALA A 89 5.45 -10.31 -4.46
N GLY A 90 4.98 -9.21 -3.85
CA GLY A 90 3.74 -8.54 -4.24
C GLY A 90 3.78 -8.05 -5.69
N PHE A 91 4.85 -7.38 -6.11
CA PHE A 91 5.03 -6.97 -7.50
C PHE A 91 5.16 -8.17 -8.45
N GLU A 92 5.82 -9.25 -8.07
CA GLU A 92 5.87 -10.47 -8.89
C GLU A 92 4.48 -11.08 -9.09
N ARG A 93 3.66 -11.19 -8.02
CA ARG A 93 2.29 -11.68 -8.14
C ARG A 93 1.40 -10.75 -8.96
N LEU A 94 1.62 -9.44 -8.89
CA LEU A 94 0.86 -8.45 -9.66
C LEU A 94 1.27 -8.42 -11.14
N CYS A 95 2.57 -8.37 -11.41
CA CYS A 95 3.14 -8.02 -12.71
C CYS A 95 3.67 -9.21 -13.50
N VAL A 96 3.89 -10.37 -12.88
CA VAL A 96 4.36 -11.58 -13.58
C VAL A 96 3.28 -12.65 -13.56
N ALA A 97 2.76 -12.99 -12.38
CA ALA A 97 1.72 -14.01 -12.27
C ALA A 97 0.33 -13.47 -12.66
N GLY A 98 0.06 -12.19 -12.39
CA GLY A 98 -1.24 -11.57 -12.65
C GLY A 98 -2.38 -12.10 -11.76
N GLU A 99 -2.04 -12.58 -10.56
CA GLU A 99 -2.97 -13.28 -9.65
C GLU A 99 -3.63 -12.37 -8.61
N ILE A 100 -3.10 -11.15 -8.42
CA ILE A 100 -3.61 -10.19 -7.43
C ILE A 100 -4.07 -8.90 -8.12
N ASP A 101 -4.95 -8.16 -7.45
CA ASP A 101 -5.48 -6.87 -7.92
C ASP A 101 -4.65 -5.70 -7.40
N ILE A 102 -4.14 -5.84 -6.17
CA ILE A 102 -3.45 -4.75 -5.46
C ILE A 102 -2.11 -5.22 -4.89
N SER A 103 -1.02 -4.63 -5.36
CA SER A 103 0.28 -4.72 -4.65
C SER A 103 0.40 -3.57 -3.66
N ASN A 104 0.40 -3.88 -2.36
CA ASN A 104 0.75 -2.90 -1.33
C ASN A 104 2.28 -2.91 -1.13
N ALA A 105 2.92 -1.74 -1.17
CA ALA A 105 4.38 -1.66 -1.23
C ALA A 105 4.94 -0.58 -0.30
N SER A 106 6.11 -0.84 0.30
CA SER A 106 6.85 0.12 1.14
C SER A 106 7.89 0.93 0.37
N ARG A 107 7.98 0.70 -0.93
CA ARG A 107 8.82 1.40 -1.90
C ARG A 107 8.07 1.61 -3.22
N PRO A 108 8.52 2.55 -4.07
CA PRO A 108 8.04 2.64 -5.46
C PRO A 108 8.24 1.34 -6.23
N ILE A 109 7.41 1.15 -7.25
CA ILE A 109 7.63 0.12 -8.27
C ILE A 109 8.89 0.47 -9.07
N LYS A 110 9.71 -0.53 -9.40
CA LYS A 110 10.90 -0.35 -10.24
C LYS A 110 10.50 -0.36 -11.72
N GLU A 111 11.31 0.29 -12.57
CA GLU A 111 11.10 0.24 -14.02
C GLU A 111 11.09 -1.19 -14.58
N SER A 112 11.91 -2.09 -14.03
CA SER A 112 11.93 -3.50 -14.44
C SER A 112 10.61 -4.22 -14.10
N GLU A 113 10.02 -3.91 -12.94
CA GLU A 113 8.74 -4.49 -12.50
C GLU A 113 7.58 -3.92 -13.33
N LEU A 114 7.63 -2.62 -13.65
CA LEU A 114 6.66 -1.97 -14.53
C LEU A 114 6.65 -2.61 -15.94
N LYS A 115 7.83 -2.90 -16.49
CA LYS A 115 7.97 -3.60 -17.77
C LYS A 115 7.34 -4.99 -17.72
N SER A 116 7.57 -5.76 -16.66
CA SER A 116 6.92 -7.06 -16.48
C SER A 116 5.39 -6.93 -16.46
N CYS A 117 4.86 -5.92 -15.77
CA CYS A 117 3.42 -5.63 -15.77
C CYS A 117 2.89 -5.40 -17.20
N GLN A 118 3.62 -4.62 -18.01
CA GLN A 118 3.24 -4.35 -19.40
C GLN A 118 3.30 -5.59 -20.29
N GLU A 119 4.26 -6.51 -20.06
CA GLU A 119 4.38 -7.78 -20.79
C GLU A 119 3.14 -8.66 -20.62
N ILE A 120 2.47 -8.59 -19.47
CA ILE A 120 1.19 -9.27 -19.22
C ILE A 120 -0.04 -8.38 -19.50
N GLY A 121 0.16 -7.22 -20.15
CA GLY A 121 -0.91 -6.31 -20.56
C GLY A 121 -1.51 -5.50 -19.41
N ARG A 122 -0.80 -5.33 -18.30
CA ARG A 122 -1.23 -4.50 -17.16
C ARG A 122 -0.52 -3.15 -17.15
N GLU A 123 -1.30 -2.11 -16.88
CA GLU A 123 -0.79 -0.75 -16.64
C GLU A 123 -1.06 -0.35 -15.19
N PRO A 124 -0.10 -0.59 -14.28
CA PRO A 124 -0.28 -0.29 -12.86
C PRO A 124 -0.35 1.22 -12.60
N ILE A 125 -1.34 1.66 -11.80
CA ILE A 125 -1.47 3.05 -11.34
C ILE A 125 -0.98 3.16 -9.89
N GLU A 126 0.01 4.01 -9.61
CA GLU A 126 0.56 4.18 -8.26
C GLU A 126 -0.17 5.25 -7.43
N PHE A 127 -0.57 4.87 -6.20
CA PHE A 127 -1.13 5.76 -5.19
C PHE A 127 -0.25 5.82 -3.96
N ARG A 128 0.23 7.02 -3.60
CA ARG A 128 0.90 7.24 -2.33
C ARG A 128 -0.12 7.37 -1.20
N VAL A 129 -0.17 6.37 -0.33
CA VAL A 129 -1.13 6.34 0.80
C VAL A 129 -0.52 6.75 2.13
N GLY A 130 0.82 6.85 2.21
CA GLY A 130 1.48 7.22 3.45
C GLY A 130 2.99 7.42 3.35
N THR A 131 3.53 8.03 4.41
CA THR A 131 4.97 8.15 4.65
C THR A 131 5.25 7.49 5.98
N ASP A 132 6.13 6.49 5.95
CA ASP A 132 6.57 5.77 7.13
C ASP A 132 7.92 6.32 7.62
N ALA A 133 8.13 6.31 8.92
CA ALA A 133 9.37 6.76 9.56
C ALA A 133 10.14 5.53 10.07
N LEU A 134 11.42 5.46 9.75
CA LEU A 134 12.30 4.43 10.30
C LEU A 134 12.85 4.91 11.65
N ALA A 135 12.65 4.10 12.68
CA ALA A 135 13.26 4.31 13.99
C ALA A 135 14.47 3.40 14.14
N VAL A 136 15.59 3.96 14.59
CA VAL A 136 16.77 3.20 15.00
C VAL A 136 16.71 3.07 16.51
N ALA A 137 16.63 1.84 16.98
CA ALA A 137 16.62 1.53 18.41
C ALA A 137 17.94 0.90 18.81
N MET A 138 18.42 1.23 20.00
CA MET A 138 19.60 0.63 20.62
C MET A 138 19.20 -0.06 21.92
N SER A 139 20.05 -0.97 22.41
CA SER A 139 19.86 -1.59 23.72
C SER A 139 19.77 -0.52 24.81
N ARG A 140 18.89 -0.74 25.79
CA ARG A 140 18.77 0.12 26.98
C ARG A 140 20.01 0.10 27.87
N GLU A 141 20.87 -0.90 27.69
CA GLU A 141 22.15 -1.04 28.39
C GLU A 141 23.27 -0.23 27.73
N ASN A 142 23.02 0.40 26.56
CA ASN A 142 23.97 1.34 25.97
C ASN A 142 23.91 2.66 26.77
N ASP A 143 25.01 2.96 27.46
CA ASP A 143 25.20 4.16 28.28
C ASP A 143 26.25 5.13 27.73
N PHE A 144 26.77 4.86 26.52
CA PHE A 144 27.89 5.60 25.92
C PHE A 144 27.52 6.32 24.62
N VAL A 145 26.44 5.95 23.94
CA VAL A 145 25.94 6.64 22.74
C VAL A 145 24.72 7.47 23.09
N ASP A 146 24.90 8.79 23.20
CA ASP A 146 23.80 9.73 23.40
C ASP A 146 23.12 10.14 22.08
N ASN A 147 23.90 10.31 21.03
CA ASN A 147 23.42 10.65 19.69
C ASN A 147 24.37 10.11 18.61
N LEU A 148 23.85 9.99 17.39
CA LEU A 148 24.61 9.61 16.20
C LEU A 148 24.43 10.67 15.13
N THR A 149 25.53 11.07 14.49
CA THR A 149 25.45 11.79 13.22
C THR A 149 24.97 10.87 12.10
N LEU A 150 24.51 11.43 10.99
CA LEU A 150 24.10 10.63 9.83
C LEU A 150 25.27 9.79 9.26
N GLU A 151 26.49 10.33 9.34
CA GLU A 151 27.71 9.64 8.89
C GLU A 151 28.05 8.45 9.80
N GLN A 152 27.97 8.62 11.11
CA GLN A 152 28.16 7.54 12.07
C GLN A 152 27.09 6.46 11.91
N LEU A 153 25.83 6.86 11.72
CA LEU A 153 24.73 5.95 11.46
C LEU A 153 24.94 5.15 10.16
N ALA A 154 25.43 5.80 9.11
CA ALA A 154 25.76 5.11 7.86
C ALA A 154 26.87 4.06 8.06
N GLN A 155 27.89 4.37 8.88
CA GLN A 155 28.94 3.40 9.21
C GLN A 155 28.40 2.19 9.98
N VAL A 156 27.51 2.42 10.94
CA VAL A 156 26.84 1.35 11.73
C VAL A 156 26.13 0.34 10.82
N PHE A 157 25.42 0.81 9.78
CA PHE A 157 24.65 -0.05 8.88
C PHE A 157 25.45 -0.54 7.65
N SER A 158 26.76 -0.29 7.58
CA SER A 158 27.57 -0.69 6.42
C SER A 158 28.87 -1.39 6.80
N THR A 159 29.85 -0.64 7.31
CA THR A 159 31.25 -1.08 7.39
C THR A 159 31.74 -1.34 8.81
N ALA A 160 31.06 -0.79 9.82
CA ALA A 160 31.49 -0.96 11.21
C ALA A 160 30.96 -2.28 11.78
N ASP A 161 31.83 -2.98 12.52
CA ASP A 161 31.47 -4.20 13.27
C ASP A 161 31.43 -3.96 14.79
N THR A 162 31.99 -2.83 15.25
CA THR A 162 32.09 -2.47 16.67
C THR A 162 31.81 -0.98 16.86
N TRP A 163 31.32 -0.60 18.04
CA TRP A 163 31.09 0.81 18.38
C TRP A 163 32.37 1.65 18.29
N ALA A 164 33.50 1.10 18.72
CA ALA A 164 34.81 1.76 18.62
C ALA A 164 35.29 2.02 17.18
N ALA A 165 34.75 1.29 16.18
CA ALA A 165 35.04 1.54 14.77
C ALA A 165 34.27 2.74 14.22
N VAL A 166 33.16 3.11 14.86
CA VAL A 166 32.35 4.29 14.52
C VAL A 166 32.87 5.54 15.23
N ASP A 167 33.18 5.41 16.51
CA ASP A 167 33.82 6.46 17.31
C ASP A 167 34.88 5.83 18.24
N PRO A 168 36.18 6.16 18.07
CA PRO A 168 37.26 5.59 18.88
C PRO A 168 37.16 5.87 20.38
N SER A 169 36.32 6.82 20.81
CA SER A 169 36.06 7.10 22.24
C SER A 169 35.11 6.10 22.90
N TRP A 170 34.38 5.29 22.13
CA TRP A 170 33.44 4.29 22.64
C TRP A 170 34.09 2.96 23.03
N PRO A 171 33.43 2.12 23.87
CA PRO A 171 34.04 0.91 24.43
C PRO A 171 34.47 -0.14 23.38
N ARG A 172 35.55 -0.87 23.69
CA ARG A 172 35.90 -2.17 23.09
C ARG A 172 35.57 -3.26 24.12
N PRO A 173 34.99 -4.43 23.81
CA PRO A 173 34.72 -5.05 22.50
C PRO A 173 33.21 -5.30 22.31
N THR A 174 32.37 -4.26 22.44
CA THR A 174 30.94 -4.40 22.17
C THR A 174 30.70 -4.45 20.67
N ARG A 175 30.23 -5.62 20.20
CA ARG A 175 29.69 -5.75 18.84
C ARG A 175 28.48 -4.83 18.70
N LEU A 176 28.31 -4.23 17.52
CA LEU A 176 27.12 -3.47 17.15
C LEU A 176 25.86 -4.36 17.23
#